data_AF-A0A817UHQ0-F1
#
_entry.id   AF-A0A817UHQ0-F1
#
_cell.length_a   1.000
_cell.length_b   1.000
_cell.length_c   1.000
_cell.angle_alpha   90.00
_cell.angle_beta   90.00
_cell.angle_gamma   90.00
#
_symmetry.space_group_name_H-M   'P 1'
#
loop_
_entity.id
_entity.type
_entity.pdbx_description
1 polymer ?
#
loop_
_entity_poly.entity_id
_entity_poly.type
_entity_poly.pdbx_seq_one_letter_code
_entity_poly.pdbx_strand_id
1 'polypeptide(L)'
;MLKYLFGHRSSYLNVEKIDKVQSLCRSIENKIDQNDLHQQIVQLFNCLLNSQSNKFPRKILQEQMNFSLNKGLSQTHAQGIFLDYGQITKGGQLVAIYPGTIYRRHIDPLLLPSIRNTFLLSRKDDLIIDGRDRGLSRSIYLSCHARYPLYDQTWLSKDIYLHKNPLTLGHYINHFPFDDLPNVTYYEFDFHFNDNEYDLYRFVPNVRYADIDYGEKGMPSTVLISLRPIKQGEELFSCYLNVIQQEKIS
;
A
#
# COMPACT_ATOMS: atom_id res chain seq x y z
N MET A 1 -16.86 -9.41 20.32
CA MET A 1 -17.30 -10.10 19.08
C MET A 1 -16.36 -9.89 17.87
N LEU A 2 -15.24 -9.15 17.99
CA LEU A 2 -14.28 -8.90 16.88
C LEU A 2 -13.00 -9.78 16.89
N LYS A 3 -12.80 -10.62 17.91
CA LYS A 3 -11.66 -11.57 17.97
C LYS A 3 -11.79 -12.75 16.97
N TYR A 4 -12.94 -12.93 16.32
CA TYR A 4 -13.24 -14.11 15.50
C TYR A 4 -13.23 -13.87 13.97
N LEU A 5 -12.93 -12.64 13.51
CA LEU A 5 -12.92 -12.31 12.07
C LEU A 5 -11.53 -12.28 11.43
N PHE A 6 -10.46 -12.35 12.22
CA PHE A 6 -9.09 -12.48 11.74
C PHE A 6 -8.62 -13.90 11.99
N GLY A 7 -8.37 -14.64 10.90
CA GLY A 7 -7.92 -16.02 10.95
C GLY A 7 -6.71 -16.21 11.88
N HIS A 8 -6.73 -17.32 12.61
CA HIS A 8 -5.72 -17.85 13.53
C HIS A 8 -4.26 -17.81 12.99
N ARG A 9 -3.61 -16.65 12.96
CA ARG A 9 -2.14 -16.56 12.79
C ARG A 9 -1.44 -15.49 13.64
N SER A 10 -2.18 -14.64 14.36
CA SER A 10 -1.60 -13.53 15.15
C SER A 10 -1.14 -13.91 16.58
N SER A 11 -1.32 -15.15 17.04
CA SER A 11 -1.16 -15.52 18.45
C SER A 11 0.27 -15.81 18.94
N TYR A 12 1.32 -15.61 18.14
CA TYR A 12 2.65 -16.12 18.51
C TYR A 12 3.76 -15.09 18.67
N LEU A 13 3.65 -13.85 18.18
CA LEU A 13 4.72 -12.88 18.37
C LEU A 13 4.83 -12.48 19.85
N ASN A 14 5.98 -12.78 20.47
CA ASN A 14 6.28 -12.30 21.81
C ASN A 14 6.32 -10.76 21.82
N VAL A 15 5.92 -10.16 22.94
CA VAL A 15 5.86 -8.72 23.19
C VAL A 15 7.17 -8.03 22.80
N GLU A 16 8.32 -8.60 23.17
CA GLU A 16 9.63 -8.05 22.81
C GLU A 16 9.82 -7.86 21.29
N LYS A 17 9.31 -8.80 20.49
CA LYS A 17 9.41 -8.74 19.04
C LYS A 17 8.48 -7.68 18.45
N ILE A 18 7.28 -7.56 19.01
CA ILE A 18 6.34 -6.50 18.66
C ILE A 18 6.95 -5.12 18.96
N ASP A 19 7.54 -4.95 20.14
CA ASP A 19 8.19 -3.70 20.55
C ASP A 19 9.38 -3.36 19.66
N LYS A 20 10.19 -4.36 19.29
CA LYS A 20 11.31 -4.19 18.35
C LYS A 20 10.83 -3.70 16.98
N VAL A 21 9.77 -4.31 16.44
CA VAL A 21 9.18 -3.89 15.15
C VAL A 21 8.63 -2.47 15.25
N GLN A 22 7.89 -2.14 16.31
CA GLN A 22 7.37 -0.79 16.50
C GLN A 22 8.48 0.26 16.62
N SER A 23 9.54 -0.03 17.38
CA SER A 23 10.69 0.85 17.53
C SER A 23 11.36 1.12 16.19
N LEU A 24 11.52 0.08 15.37
CA LEU A 24 12.07 0.20 14.02
C LEU A 24 11.17 1.06 13.12
N CYS A 25 9.86 0.81 13.08
CA CYS A 25 8.91 1.61 12.30
C CYS A 25 8.96 3.09 12.72
N ARG A 26 8.86 3.40 14.02
CA ARG A 26 8.95 4.78 14.53
C ARG A 26 10.26 5.45 14.18
N SER A 27 11.38 4.72 14.29
CA SER A 27 12.69 5.28 13.95
C SER A 27 12.80 5.64 12.46
N ILE A 28 12.13 4.92 11.57
CA ILE A 28 12.10 5.22 10.14
C ILE A 28 11.10 6.33 9.86
N GLU A 29 9.88 6.25 10.38
CA GLU A 29 8.83 7.28 10.25
C GLU A 29 9.36 8.68 10.58
N ASN A 30 10.10 8.82 11.69
CA ASN A 30 10.67 10.10 12.12
C ASN A 30 11.78 10.65 11.21
N LYS A 31 12.32 9.84 10.29
CA LYS A 31 13.39 10.22 9.36
C LYS A 31 12.89 10.51 7.95
N ILE A 32 11.62 10.25 7.67
CA ILE A 32 11.04 10.47 6.34
C ILE A 32 10.72 11.94 6.18
N ASP A 33 11.24 12.52 5.11
CA ASP A 33 10.75 13.79 4.59
C ASP A 33 9.58 13.51 3.64
N GLN A 34 8.37 13.93 4.03
CA GLN A 34 7.18 13.76 3.20
C GLN A 34 7.29 14.50 1.86
N ASN A 35 8.02 15.62 1.81
CA ASN A 35 8.21 16.37 0.56
C ASN A 35 9.14 15.62 -0.39
N ASP A 36 10.22 15.00 0.10
CA ASP A 36 11.10 14.14 -0.70
C ASP A 36 10.32 12.95 -1.26
N LEU A 37 9.50 12.30 -0.43
CA LEU A 37 8.63 11.20 -0.86
C LEU A 37 7.62 11.64 -1.93
N HIS A 38 6.98 12.79 -1.73
CA HIS A 38 6.06 13.38 -2.70
C HIS A 38 6.77 13.70 -4.02
N GLN A 39 7.95 14.32 -3.99
CA GLN A 39 8.74 14.63 -5.18
C GLN A 39 9.15 13.37 -5.95
N GLN A 40 9.56 12.30 -5.26
CA GLN A 40 9.86 10.99 -5.88
C GLN A 40 8.64 10.42 -6.61
N ILE A 41 7.46 10.48 -5.98
CA ILE A 41 6.20 10.04 -6.58
C ILE A 41 5.85 10.87 -7.82
N VAL A 42 5.90 12.21 -7.71
CA VAL A 42 5.60 13.14 -8.80
C VAL A 42 6.55 12.90 -9.97
N GLN A 43 7.85 12.73 -9.71
CA GLN A 43 8.83 12.44 -10.75
C GLN A 43 8.52 11.12 -11.46
N LEU A 44 8.26 10.04 -10.71
CA LEU A 44 7.90 8.75 -11.29
C LEU A 44 6.62 8.86 -12.14
N PHE A 45 5.57 9.50 -11.62
CA PHE A 45 4.29 9.62 -12.31
C PHE A 45 4.39 10.50 -13.56
N ASN A 46 5.21 11.55 -13.53
CA ASN A 46 5.53 12.34 -14.72
C ASN A 46 6.26 11.49 -15.77
N CYS A 47 7.21 10.64 -15.36
CA CYS A 47 7.87 9.72 -16.30
C CYS A 47 6.89 8.69 -16.88
N LEU A 48 5.93 8.20 -16.08
CA LEU A 48 4.87 7.31 -16.58
C LEU A 48 3.95 8.04 -17.57
N LEU A 49 3.53 9.27 -17.25
CA LEU A 49 2.65 10.09 -18.07
C LEU A 49 3.28 10.45 -19.43
N ASN A 50 4.55 10.86 -19.41
CA ASN A 50 5.29 11.31 -20.60
C ASN A 50 5.99 10.16 -21.34
N SER A 51 5.81 8.91 -20.90
CA SER A 51 6.43 7.77 -21.55
C SER A 51 5.90 7.57 -22.97
N GLN A 52 6.80 7.32 -23.91
CA GLN A 52 6.39 6.88 -25.24
C GLN A 52 5.63 5.54 -25.12
N SER A 53 4.62 5.35 -25.97
CA SER A 53 3.67 4.22 -25.95
C SER A 53 4.30 2.82 -25.84
N ASN A 54 5.58 2.66 -26.19
CA ASN A 54 6.28 1.38 -26.20
C ASN A 54 7.08 1.07 -24.92
N LYS A 55 7.18 1.99 -23.96
CA LYS A 55 7.97 1.76 -22.75
C LYS A 55 7.11 1.21 -21.62
N PHE A 56 7.37 -0.03 -21.21
CA PHE A 56 6.65 -0.67 -20.11
C PHE A 56 6.82 0.10 -18.78
N PRO A 57 5.73 0.31 -18.00
CA PRO A 57 5.79 0.98 -16.70
C PRO A 57 6.86 0.42 -15.75
N ARG A 58 7.02 -0.91 -15.74
CA ARG A 58 8.08 -1.57 -14.95
C ARG A 58 9.49 -1.09 -15.31
N LYS A 59 9.79 -0.85 -16.59
CA LYS A 59 11.11 -0.34 -17.01
C LYS A 59 11.32 1.10 -16.55
N ILE A 60 10.26 1.90 -16.52
CA ILE A 60 10.32 3.27 -15.99
C ILE A 60 10.64 3.24 -14.50
N LEU A 61 9.99 2.35 -13.74
CA LEU A 61 10.32 2.16 -12.32
C LEU A 61 11.80 1.77 -12.12
N GLN A 62 12.34 0.86 -12.94
CA GLN A 62 13.75 0.47 -12.87
C GLN A 62 14.69 1.66 -13.09
N GLU A 63 14.41 2.50 -14.07
CA GLU A 63 15.26 3.65 -14.37
C GLU A 63 15.14 4.79 -13.34
N GLN A 64 13.94 5.03 -12.80
CA GLN A 64 13.71 6.13 -11.85
C GLN A 64 14.07 5.74 -10.41
N MET A 65 13.81 4.50 -10.01
CA MET A 65 13.92 4.06 -8.61
C MET A 65 14.98 2.98 -8.39
N ASN A 66 15.63 2.49 -9.46
CA ASN A 66 16.64 1.43 -9.41
C ASN A 66 16.16 0.11 -8.78
N PHE A 67 14.86 -0.19 -8.89
CA PHE A 67 14.32 -1.51 -8.58
C PHE A 67 13.09 -1.85 -9.43
N SER A 68 12.67 -3.11 -9.41
CA SER A 68 11.30 -3.46 -9.78
C SER A 68 10.73 -4.54 -8.87
N LEU A 69 9.41 -4.64 -8.89
CA LEU A 69 8.65 -5.62 -8.15
C LEU A 69 8.07 -6.68 -9.09
N ASN A 70 7.96 -7.90 -8.59
CA ASN A 70 7.24 -8.97 -9.26
C ASN A 70 6.55 -9.88 -8.26
N LYS A 71 5.51 -10.58 -8.74
CA LYS A 71 4.77 -11.57 -7.98
C LYS A 71 5.43 -12.94 -8.16
N GLY A 72 5.72 -13.62 -7.06
CA GLY A 72 6.39 -14.92 -7.04
C GLY A 72 5.75 -15.90 -6.09
N LEU A 73 6.21 -17.15 -6.12
CA LEU A 73 5.88 -18.14 -5.10
C LEU A 73 6.60 -17.78 -3.80
N SER A 74 5.84 -17.60 -2.73
CA SER A 74 6.40 -17.37 -1.40
C SER A 74 6.79 -18.70 -0.76
N GLN A 75 7.83 -18.68 0.08
CA GLN A 75 8.20 -19.86 0.87
C GLN A 75 7.26 -20.09 2.04
N THR A 76 6.63 -19.02 2.54
CA THR A 76 5.83 -19.03 3.79
C THR A 76 4.33 -18.85 3.52
N HIS A 77 3.99 -18.36 2.33
CA HIS A 77 2.64 -18.10 1.84
C HIS A 77 2.47 -18.72 0.43
N ALA A 78 1.28 -18.64 -0.15
CA ALA A 78 1.06 -19.16 -1.51
C ALA A 78 1.73 -18.27 -2.58
N GLN A 79 1.66 -16.95 -2.41
CA GLN A 79 2.23 -15.96 -3.32
C GLN A 79 2.81 -14.81 -2.49
N GLY A 80 3.83 -14.13 -3.01
CA GLY A 80 4.46 -12.97 -2.38
C GLY A 80 4.94 -11.96 -3.42
N ILE A 81 5.38 -10.80 -2.94
CA ILE A 81 5.99 -9.76 -3.78
C ILE A 81 7.48 -9.74 -3.51
N PHE A 82 8.26 -9.72 -4.59
CA PHE A 82 9.71 -9.79 -4.54
C PHE A 82 10.31 -8.57 -5.23
N LEU A 83 11.47 -8.13 -4.74
CA LEU A 83 12.31 -7.19 -5.45
C LEU A 83 13.08 -7.97 -6.53
N ASP A 84 12.62 -7.95 -7.76
CA ASP A 84 13.12 -8.87 -8.81
C ASP A 84 14.23 -8.27 -9.68
N TYR A 85 14.45 -6.97 -9.58
CA TYR A 85 15.56 -6.24 -10.19
C TYR A 85 16.06 -5.15 -9.25
N GLY A 86 17.37 -4.91 -9.25
CA GLY A 86 17.98 -3.76 -8.59
C GLY A 86 18.04 -3.90 -7.06
N GLN A 87 17.93 -2.79 -6.33
CA GLN A 87 17.96 -2.80 -4.87
C GLN A 87 17.37 -1.54 -4.26
N ILE A 88 16.89 -1.66 -3.03
CA ILE A 88 16.60 -0.52 -2.15
C ILE A 88 17.81 -0.30 -1.26
N THR A 89 18.35 0.92 -1.25
CA THR A 89 19.68 1.20 -0.68
C THR A 89 19.63 1.70 0.76
N LYS A 90 18.50 2.23 1.21
CA LYS A 90 18.30 2.77 2.57
C LYS A 90 16.89 2.51 3.07
N GLY A 91 16.71 2.50 4.39
CA GLY A 91 15.37 2.56 4.99
C GLY A 91 14.71 3.92 4.73
N GLY A 92 13.37 3.95 4.72
CA GLY A 92 12.54 5.10 4.41
C GLY A 92 12.27 5.30 2.92
N GLN A 93 12.87 4.51 2.03
CA GLN A 93 12.64 4.60 0.58
C GLN A 93 11.29 4.00 0.19
N LEU A 94 10.55 4.65 -0.72
CA LEU A 94 9.29 4.17 -1.30
C LEU A 94 9.47 2.81 -1.99
N VAL A 95 8.56 1.88 -1.69
CA VAL A 95 8.58 0.52 -2.24
C VAL A 95 7.32 0.19 -3.02
N ALA A 96 6.15 0.48 -2.46
CA ALA A 96 4.87 0.16 -3.07
C ALA A 96 3.77 1.11 -2.59
N ILE A 97 2.60 1.07 -3.23
CA ILE A 97 1.38 1.77 -2.83
C ILE A 97 0.33 0.70 -2.51
N TYR A 98 -0.41 0.89 -1.42
CA TYR A 98 -1.54 0.06 -1.03
C TYR A 98 -2.80 0.55 -1.75
N PRO A 99 -3.28 -0.17 -2.77
CA PRO A 99 -4.45 0.24 -3.52
C PRO A 99 -5.73 -0.06 -2.75
N GLY A 100 -6.85 0.52 -3.18
CA GLY A 100 -8.15 0.11 -2.68
C GLY A 100 -9.21 1.19 -2.57
N THR A 101 -10.40 0.76 -2.16
CA THR A 101 -11.50 1.68 -1.82
C THR A 101 -11.30 2.20 -0.40
N ILE A 102 -11.42 3.51 -0.23
CA ILE A 102 -11.32 4.21 1.05
C ILE A 102 -12.71 4.35 1.65
N TYR A 103 -12.85 3.94 2.90
CA TYR A 103 -14.05 4.07 3.70
C TYR A 103 -13.74 4.88 4.96
N ARG A 104 -14.66 5.72 5.37
CA ARG A 104 -14.67 6.32 6.72
C ARG A 104 -15.26 5.32 7.69
N ARG A 105 -14.49 4.93 8.71
CA ARG A 105 -14.83 3.87 9.67
C ARG A 105 -16.23 4.00 10.27
N HIS A 106 -16.65 5.22 10.56
CA HIS A 106 -17.88 5.50 11.31
C HIS A 106 -19.09 5.86 10.44
N ILE A 107 -18.89 6.09 9.15
CA ILE A 107 -19.93 6.64 8.26
C ILE A 107 -20.24 5.66 7.12
N ASP A 108 -19.19 5.12 6.50
CA ASP A 108 -19.37 4.32 5.29
C ASP A 108 -19.68 2.85 5.63
N PRO A 109 -20.50 2.16 4.83
CA PRO A 109 -20.95 0.81 5.11
C PRO A 109 -19.85 -0.23 4.89
N LEU A 110 -19.19 -0.61 5.98
CA LEU A 110 -18.10 -1.60 5.98
C LEU A 110 -18.52 -3.03 6.31
N LEU A 111 -19.77 -3.25 6.74
CA LEU A 111 -20.23 -4.57 7.20
C LEU A 111 -19.99 -5.65 6.13
N LEU A 112 -20.56 -5.51 4.93
CA LEU A 112 -20.45 -6.52 3.88
C LEU A 112 -19.02 -6.64 3.30
N PRO A 113 -18.31 -5.53 2.98
CA PRO A 113 -16.94 -5.61 2.48
C PRO A 113 -15.96 -6.25 3.47
N SER A 114 -16.24 -6.16 4.78
CA SER A 114 -15.35 -6.71 5.81
C SER A 114 -15.46 -8.22 6.02
N ILE A 115 -16.54 -8.87 5.55
CA ILE A 115 -16.75 -10.30 5.79
C ILE A 115 -15.61 -11.10 5.15
N ARG A 116 -14.88 -11.83 6.02
CA ARG A 116 -13.70 -12.63 5.68
C ARG A 116 -12.64 -11.85 4.89
N ASN A 117 -12.52 -10.53 5.10
CA ASN A 117 -11.60 -9.66 4.38
C ASN A 117 -10.31 -9.37 5.13
N THR A 118 -9.23 -9.97 4.64
CA THR A 118 -7.86 -9.80 5.16
C THR A 118 -7.11 -8.66 4.48
N PHE A 119 -7.73 -7.94 3.54
CA PHE A 119 -7.14 -6.81 2.81
C PHE A 119 -7.68 -5.45 3.29
N LEU A 120 -8.28 -5.42 4.48
CA LEU A 120 -8.67 -4.18 5.13
C LEU A 120 -7.47 -3.63 5.91
N LEU A 121 -7.02 -2.45 5.54
CA LEU A 121 -5.97 -1.70 6.21
C LEU A 121 -6.59 -0.50 6.94
N SER A 122 -6.32 -0.37 8.23
CA SER A 122 -6.73 0.80 9.01
C SER A 122 -5.62 1.84 8.98
N ARG A 123 -6.00 3.10 8.76
CA ARG A 123 -5.17 4.27 9.04
C ARG A 123 -5.46 4.81 10.45
N LYS A 124 -4.61 5.73 10.93
CA LYS A 124 -4.69 6.45 12.21
C LYS A 124 -5.75 7.55 12.19
N ASP A 125 -6.14 8.04 11.02
CA ASP A 125 -7.17 9.06 10.80
C ASP A 125 -8.58 8.48 10.60
N ASP A 126 -8.83 7.26 11.11
CA ASP A 126 -10.10 6.55 11.00
C ASP A 126 -10.59 6.24 9.57
N LEU A 127 -9.69 6.34 8.58
CA LEU A 127 -9.91 5.80 7.26
C LEU A 127 -9.53 4.31 7.20
N ILE A 128 -10.24 3.57 6.36
CA ILE A 128 -10.00 2.15 6.08
C ILE A 128 -9.84 1.98 4.57
N ILE A 129 -8.76 1.33 4.15
CA ILE A 129 -8.49 1.01 2.74
C ILE A 129 -8.76 -0.48 2.51
N ASP A 130 -9.66 -0.79 1.57
CA ASP A 130 -9.95 -2.16 1.11
C ASP A 130 -9.19 -2.48 -0.17
N GLY A 131 -8.06 -3.19 -0.02
CA GLY A 131 -7.19 -3.60 -1.13
C GLY A 131 -7.58 -4.92 -1.80
N ARG A 132 -8.77 -5.47 -1.53
CA ARG A 132 -9.20 -6.73 -2.15
C ARG A 132 -9.61 -6.51 -3.61
N ASP A 133 -8.86 -7.13 -4.52
CA ASP A 133 -9.02 -7.03 -5.98
C ASP A 133 -10.13 -7.92 -6.61
N ARG A 134 -10.93 -8.60 -5.77
CA ARG A 134 -11.92 -9.61 -6.19
C ARG A 134 -13.26 -9.51 -5.44
N GLY A 135 -14.28 -10.13 -6.01
CA GLY A 135 -15.61 -10.24 -5.38
C GLY A 135 -16.26 -8.88 -5.14
N LEU A 136 -16.97 -8.75 -4.01
CA LEU A 136 -17.71 -7.53 -3.66
C LEU A 136 -16.80 -6.29 -3.60
N SER A 137 -15.61 -6.39 -3.01
CA SER A 137 -14.66 -5.27 -2.91
C SER A 137 -14.25 -4.72 -4.28
N ARG A 138 -13.96 -5.62 -5.25
CA ARG A 138 -13.72 -5.24 -6.64
C ARG A 138 -14.92 -4.51 -7.24
N SER A 139 -16.13 -5.05 -7.07
CA SER A 139 -17.35 -4.43 -7.61
C SER A 139 -17.58 -3.03 -7.03
N ILE A 140 -17.32 -2.86 -5.73
CA ILE A 140 -17.42 -1.54 -5.08
C ILE A 140 -16.36 -0.59 -5.64
N TYR A 141 -15.10 -1.01 -5.75
CA TYR A 141 -14.05 -0.18 -6.34
C TYR A 141 -14.42 0.30 -7.74
N LEU A 142 -14.84 -0.63 -8.61
CA LEU A 142 -15.23 -0.31 -9.99
C LEU A 142 -16.44 0.64 -10.03
N SER A 143 -17.42 0.45 -9.14
CA SER A 143 -18.56 1.36 -9.02
C SER A 143 -18.13 2.76 -8.59
N CYS A 144 -17.21 2.88 -7.63
CA CYS A 144 -16.69 4.16 -7.17
C CYS A 144 -15.83 4.85 -8.24
N HIS A 145 -14.95 4.09 -8.89
CA HIS A 145 -14.16 4.56 -10.01
C HIS A 145 -15.03 5.04 -11.18
N ALA A 146 -16.15 4.36 -11.49
CA ALA A 146 -17.05 4.78 -12.57
C ALA A 146 -17.71 6.15 -12.34
N ARG A 147 -17.81 6.61 -11.08
CA ARG A 147 -18.28 7.98 -10.78
C ARG A 147 -17.22 9.03 -11.07
N TYR A 148 -15.94 8.69 -10.85
CA TYR A 148 -14.79 9.57 -11.05
C TYR A 148 -13.65 8.79 -11.73
N PRO A 149 -13.70 8.60 -13.07
CA PRO A 149 -12.78 7.75 -13.81
C PRO A 149 -11.40 8.39 -14.03
N LEU A 150 -10.90 9.09 -13.00
CA LEU A 150 -9.59 9.72 -12.97
C LEU A 150 -8.52 8.74 -12.46
N TYR A 151 -8.83 7.92 -11.47
CA TYR A 151 -7.88 7.11 -10.70
C TYR A 151 -7.44 5.81 -11.40
N ASP A 152 -6.32 5.21 -11.00
CA ASP A 152 -5.85 3.95 -11.58
C ASP A 152 -6.71 2.76 -11.15
N GLN A 153 -7.33 2.05 -12.09
CA GLN A 153 -8.04 0.80 -11.83
C GLN A 153 -7.27 -0.44 -12.30
N THR A 154 -6.12 -0.27 -12.94
CA THR A 154 -5.37 -1.38 -13.56
C THR A 154 -4.77 -2.35 -12.55
N TRP A 155 -4.57 -1.90 -11.30
CA TRP A 155 -4.15 -2.75 -10.17
C TRP A 155 -5.10 -3.93 -9.90
N LEU A 156 -6.37 -3.82 -10.31
CA LEU A 156 -7.36 -4.90 -10.24
C LEU A 156 -7.07 -6.05 -11.21
N SER A 157 -6.15 -5.87 -12.17
CA SER A 157 -5.69 -6.95 -13.03
C SER A 157 -4.83 -7.93 -12.25
N LYS A 158 -5.09 -9.24 -12.43
CA LYS A 158 -4.21 -10.31 -11.93
C LYS A 158 -2.87 -10.33 -12.66
N ASP A 159 -2.86 -9.89 -13.92
CA ASP A 159 -1.64 -9.70 -14.69
C ASP A 159 -1.05 -8.34 -14.33
N ILE A 160 0.05 -8.36 -13.56
CA ILE A 160 0.74 -7.17 -13.07
C ILE A 160 1.41 -6.39 -14.21
N TYR A 161 1.64 -7.00 -15.37
CA TYR A 161 2.22 -6.33 -16.53
C TYR A 161 1.22 -5.38 -17.21
N LEU A 162 -0.06 -5.48 -16.89
CA LEU A 162 -1.11 -4.55 -17.30
C LEU A 162 -1.24 -3.33 -16.38
N HIS A 163 -0.50 -3.29 -15.27
CA HIS A 163 -0.57 -2.18 -14.32
C HIS A 163 0.10 -0.93 -14.91
N LYS A 164 -0.64 0.18 -14.95
CA LYS A 164 -0.12 1.49 -15.37
C LYS A 164 0.83 2.06 -14.33
N ASN A 165 0.49 1.89 -13.05
CA ASN A 165 1.40 2.18 -11.95
C ASN A 165 2.03 0.87 -11.41
N PRO A 166 3.35 0.66 -11.59
CA PRO A 166 4.02 -0.57 -11.18
C PRO A 166 4.21 -0.70 -9.66
N LEU A 167 3.87 0.33 -8.87
CA LEU A 167 3.95 0.30 -7.41
C LEU A 167 2.69 -0.28 -6.74
N THR A 168 1.61 -0.57 -7.46
CA THR A 168 0.27 -0.88 -6.91
C THR A 168 0.11 -2.29 -6.33
N LEU A 169 1.21 -2.89 -5.87
CA LEU A 169 1.30 -4.27 -5.37
C LEU A 169 1.28 -4.36 -3.83
N GLY A 170 1.08 -3.25 -3.12
CA GLY A 170 1.21 -3.21 -1.65
C GLY A 170 0.25 -4.14 -0.90
N HIS A 171 -0.93 -4.39 -1.47
CA HIS A 171 -1.94 -5.30 -0.90
C HIS A 171 -1.55 -6.78 -0.96
N TYR A 172 -0.54 -7.16 -1.75
CA TYR A 172 -0.02 -8.53 -1.85
C TYR A 172 1.24 -8.77 -1.02
N ILE A 173 1.76 -7.76 -0.32
CA ILE A 173 2.92 -7.91 0.57
C ILE A 173 2.48 -8.68 1.82
N ASN A 174 3.18 -9.78 2.10
CA ASN A 174 2.81 -10.72 3.15
C ASN A 174 3.14 -10.23 4.55
N HIS A 175 2.57 -10.90 5.56
CA HIS A 175 3.07 -10.79 6.93
C HIS A 175 4.44 -11.46 7.04
N PHE A 176 5.36 -10.84 7.76
CA PHE A 176 6.67 -11.44 8.03
C PHE A 176 6.53 -12.80 8.78
N PRO A 177 7.42 -13.77 8.51
CA PRO A 177 7.37 -15.08 9.17
C PRO A 177 7.82 -15.02 10.63
N PHE A 178 7.44 -16.04 11.40
CA PHE A 178 7.61 -16.04 12.86
C PHE A 178 9.04 -15.76 13.35
N ASP A 179 10.08 -16.21 12.63
CA ASP A 179 11.49 -16.07 13.03
C ASP A 179 12.22 -14.89 12.38
N ASP A 180 11.53 -14.03 11.63
CA ASP A 180 12.16 -12.93 10.87
C ASP A 180 11.62 -11.53 11.27
N LEU A 181 12.12 -10.47 10.66
CA LEU A 181 11.62 -9.10 10.80
C LEU A 181 11.04 -8.61 9.47
N PRO A 182 10.02 -7.73 9.50
CA PRO A 182 9.56 -7.08 8.29
C PRO A 182 10.68 -6.24 7.68
N ASN A 183 10.70 -6.16 6.36
CA ASN A 183 11.61 -5.29 5.63
C ASN A 183 10.90 -4.06 5.03
N VAL A 184 9.58 -4.01 5.10
CA VAL A 184 8.76 -2.84 4.76
C VAL A 184 7.72 -2.55 5.83
N THR A 185 7.25 -1.30 5.92
CA THR A 185 6.14 -0.88 6.78
C THR A 185 5.17 -0.01 6.03
N TYR A 186 3.91 0.01 6.49
CA TYR A 186 2.91 0.97 6.04
C TYR A 186 3.26 2.38 6.51
N TYR A 187 3.05 3.36 5.65
CA TYR A 187 3.22 4.78 5.92
C TYR A 187 2.05 5.55 5.34
N GLU A 188 1.35 6.30 6.20
CA GLU A 188 0.23 7.15 5.79
C GLU A 188 0.73 8.29 4.91
N PHE A 189 0.12 8.39 3.74
CA PHE A 189 0.53 9.34 2.73
C PHE A 189 -0.70 9.76 1.93
N ASP A 190 -0.86 11.07 1.76
CA ASP A 190 -1.98 11.63 1.04
C ASP A 190 -1.47 12.29 -0.24
N PHE A 191 -2.09 11.95 -1.37
CA PHE A 191 -1.72 12.53 -2.66
C PHE A 191 -2.35 13.92 -2.76
N HIS A 192 -1.50 14.94 -2.78
CA HIS A 192 -1.87 16.34 -2.99
C HIS A 192 -1.17 16.88 -4.23
N PHE A 193 -1.75 16.66 -5.41
CA PHE A 193 -1.21 17.24 -6.65
C PHE A 193 -1.76 18.64 -6.88
N ASN A 194 -0.90 19.53 -7.38
CA ASN A 194 -1.28 20.88 -7.75
C ASN A 194 -2.09 20.88 -9.06
N ASP A 195 -2.70 22.02 -9.43
CA ASP A 195 -3.57 22.10 -10.62
C ASP A 195 -2.85 21.70 -11.92
N ASN A 196 -1.54 21.95 -12.02
CA ASN A 196 -0.69 21.57 -13.15
C ASN A 196 -0.27 20.08 -13.15
N GLU A 197 -0.56 19.35 -12.08
CA GLU A 197 -0.20 17.94 -11.86
C GLU A 197 -1.46 17.05 -11.77
N TYR A 198 -2.63 17.59 -12.09
CA TYR A 198 -3.91 16.89 -11.93
C TYR A 198 -3.97 15.55 -12.68
N ASP A 199 -3.33 15.44 -13.84
CA ASP A 199 -3.28 14.18 -14.61
C ASP A 199 -2.52 13.07 -13.89
N LEU A 200 -1.69 13.38 -12.88
CA LEU A 200 -0.96 12.37 -12.10
C LEU A 200 -1.88 11.52 -11.23
N TYR A 201 -3.10 11.99 -10.93
CA TYR A 201 -4.11 11.16 -10.24
C TYR A 201 -4.46 9.89 -11.02
N ARG A 202 -4.18 9.81 -12.33
CA ARG A 202 -4.33 8.58 -13.15
C ARG A 202 -3.45 7.41 -12.74
N PHE A 203 -2.47 7.64 -11.88
CA PHE A 203 -1.61 6.62 -11.30
C PHE A 203 -1.92 6.35 -9.82
N VAL A 204 -2.85 7.10 -9.21
CA VAL A 204 -3.27 6.88 -7.82
C VAL A 204 -4.28 5.74 -7.78
N PRO A 205 -4.02 4.64 -7.04
CA PRO A 205 -4.84 3.43 -7.10
C PRO A 205 -5.93 3.39 -6.01
N ASN A 206 -6.38 4.57 -5.56
CA ASN A 206 -7.34 4.70 -4.47
C ASN A 206 -8.57 5.48 -4.94
N VAL A 207 -9.75 5.09 -4.45
CA VAL A 207 -11.03 5.75 -4.69
C VAL A 207 -11.79 5.87 -3.39
N ARG A 208 -12.51 6.97 -3.18
CA ARG A 208 -13.41 7.11 -2.01
C ARG A 208 -14.71 6.33 -2.24
N TYR A 209 -15.19 5.66 -1.19
CA TYR A 209 -16.48 4.97 -1.22
C TYR A 209 -17.64 5.94 -1.45
N ALA A 210 -17.63 7.06 -0.73
CA ALA A 210 -18.59 8.15 -0.87
C ALA A 210 -17.83 9.47 -1.06
N ASP A 211 -18.31 10.30 -1.98
CA ASP A 211 -17.80 11.65 -2.19
C ASP A 211 -18.54 12.60 -1.27
N ILE A 212 -17.95 12.88 -0.13
CA ILE A 212 -18.48 13.87 0.80
C ILE A 212 -17.28 14.55 1.41
N ASP A 213 -16.73 15.52 0.69
CA ASP A 213 -16.12 16.74 1.21
C ASP A 213 -15.76 17.63 0.02
N TYR A 214 -16.64 18.59 -0.30
CA TYR A 214 -16.35 19.71 -1.20
C TYR A 214 -15.30 20.61 -0.54
N GLY A 215 -14.05 20.14 -0.41
CA GLY A 215 -13.00 20.89 0.28
C GLY A 215 -11.69 20.13 0.52
N GLU A 216 -11.71 18.80 0.60
CA GLU A 216 -10.47 18.03 0.75
C GLU A 216 -9.72 17.97 -0.59
N LYS A 217 -8.76 18.87 -0.77
CA LYS A 217 -7.79 18.79 -1.85
C LYS A 217 -6.91 17.58 -1.59
N GLY A 218 -7.17 16.43 -2.21
CA GLY A 218 -6.25 15.29 -2.19
C GLY A 218 -6.92 13.92 -2.15
N MET A 219 -6.11 12.87 -2.28
CA MET A 219 -6.54 11.48 -2.17
C MET A 219 -5.75 10.78 -1.04
N PRO A 220 -6.40 10.42 0.08
CA PRO A 220 -5.77 9.65 1.12
C PRO A 220 -5.24 8.30 0.60
N SER A 221 -4.06 7.89 1.02
CA SER A 221 -3.49 6.60 0.65
C SER A 221 -2.57 6.00 1.74
N THR A 222 -2.05 4.82 1.47
CA THR A 222 -0.98 4.26 2.29
C THR A 222 0.07 3.71 1.36
N VAL A 223 1.31 4.13 1.57
CA VAL A 223 2.45 3.59 0.85
C VAL A 223 3.19 2.60 1.73
N LEU A 224 4.00 1.75 1.12
CA LEU A 224 4.98 0.95 1.83
C LEU A 224 6.36 1.54 1.60
N ILE A 225 7.07 1.72 2.70
CA ILE A 225 8.45 2.18 2.74
C ILE A 225 9.32 1.06 3.29
N SER A 226 10.59 1.06 2.90
CA SER A 226 11.58 0.11 3.42
C SER A 226 11.98 0.42 4.87
N LEU A 227 12.23 -0.61 5.65
CA LEU A 227 12.77 -0.49 7.01
C LEU A 227 14.31 -0.60 7.04
N ARG A 228 14.88 -1.16 5.98
CA ARG A 228 16.32 -1.40 5.78
C ARG A 228 16.63 -1.48 4.29
N PRO A 229 17.91 -1.53 3.87
CA PRO A 229 18.27 -1.92 2.52
C PRO A 229 17.70 -3.31 2.16
N ILE A 230 17.24 -3.48 0.92
CA ILE A 230 16.64 -4.73 0.41
C ILE A 230 17.31 -5.08 -0.91
N LYS A 231 17.83 -6.30 -1.01
CA LYS A 231 18.55 -6.81 -2.18
C LYS A 231 17.61 -7.46 -3.20
N GLN A 232 18.09 -7.57 -4.43
CA GLN A 232 17.43 -8.36 -5.47
C GLN A 232 17.19 -9.81 -4.98
N GLY A 233 16.00 -10.32 -5.26
CA GLY A 233 15.54 -11.66 -4.90
C GLY A 233 14.88 -11.75 -3.52
N GLU A 234 14.93 -10.70 -2.69
CA GLU A 234 14.25 -10.72 -1.39
C GLU A 234 12.72 -10.58 -1.54
N GLU A 235 11.97 -11.38 -0.77
CA GLU A 235 10.52 -11.21 -0.59
C GLU A 235 10.25 -10.01 0.34
N LEU A 236 9.23 -9.24 0.02
CA LEU A 236 8.76 -8.13 0.83
C LEU A 236 7.80 -8.62 1.90
N PHE A 237 8.05 -8.19 3.13
CA PHE A 237 7.25 -8.53 4.30
C PHE A 237 6.94 -7.30 5.15
N SER A 238 5.69 -7.22 5.58
CA SER A 238 5.17 -6.18 6.47
C SER A 238 4.64 -6.77 7.78
N CYS A 239 4.35 -5.91 8.76
CA CYS A 239 3.64 -6.31 9.97
C CYS A 239 2.14 -6.00 9.80
N TYR A 240 1.28 -7.02 9.85
CA TYR A 240 -0.19 -6.84 9.76
C TYR A 240 -0.81 -6.40 11.09
N LEU A 241 -0.02 -6.33 12.14
CA LEU A 241 -0.51 -5.90 13.44
C LEU A 241 -0.64 -4.38 13.41
N ASN A 242 -1.87 -3.91 13.28
CA ASN A 242 -2.23 -2.60 13.79
C ASN A 242 -2.02 -2.69 15.30
N VAL A 243 -0.90 -2.19 15.77
CA VAL A 243 -0.71 -1.96 17.20
C VAL A 243 -1.53 -0.72 17.55
N ILE A 244 -2.86 -0.87 17.54
CA ILE A 244 -3.70 -0.01 18.36
C ILE A 244 -3.21 -0.30 19.77
N GLN A 245 -2.60 0.73 20.35
CA GLN A 245 -2.05 0.71 21.68
C GLN A 245 -3.05 0.04 22.61
N GLN A 246 -2.53 -0.82 23.48
CA GLN A 246 -3.16 -1.10 24.75
C GLN A 246 -3.35 0.26 25.47
N GLU A 247 -4.45 0.96 25.20
CA GLU A 247 -4.92 2.00 26.09
C GLU A 247 -5.37 1.28 27.36
N LYS A 248 -4.48 1.34 28.34
CA LYS A 248 -4.69 1.22 29.79
C LYS A 248 -6.11 0.83 30.18
N ILE A 249 -6.29 -0.45 30.48
CA ILE A 249 -7.19 -0.83 31.57
C ILE A 249 -6.40 -0.51 32.85
N SER A 250 -6.54 0.72 33.33
CA SER A 250 -6.18 1.12 34.69
C SER A 250 -7.44 1.60 35.38
#